data_AF-A0A956FGX1-F1
#
_entry.id   AF-A0A956FGX1-F1
#
_cell.length_a   1.000
_cell.length_b   1.000
_cell.length_c   1.000
_cell.angle_alpha   90.00
_cell.angle_beta   90.00
_cell.angle_gamma   90.00
#
_symmetry.space_group_name_H-M   'P 1'
#
loop_
_entity.id
_entity.type
_entity.pdbx_description
1 polymer ?
#
loop_
_entity_poly.entity_id
_entity_poly.type
_entity_poly.pdbx_seq_one_letter_code
_entity_poly.pdbx_strand_id
1 'polypeptide(L)'
;CDELVERAAATWSPARTAELEARFLALDLPYAADTWRRVREGVSTHVERWAALQRETCEAARVDAEAAPVLAQRQECLDERLREVGVLLEVLDEADPHTVESAAELVASLSELEACLDDEHLRERLVPADPWRRARVQQLRSELDRARMLYEAGRLDAARMELLAQGAAELDYLPFTAELTLLQAETTAEADFDRALELANLAFEQALASRHDEIAFEASAHLGHLYGSNRLERGEAERWIRRAEAMLHRLGDDEHETLTVLNLRAVTLAQTGALSEASEDYQELVERHRRIGERRNLAAVLNNAGNVEFTLGRVDEGLAMLEESLRLSEQEWGPDHPKSLRTAANLGIMMVARGELDEGRRRLEAIVPPQEAALGSDSPELANSLESLAVAYARLDRLELAGTMRRRVLEIREHAYGADSVPALSARGNLAYQLELEGKPEEALRLAKEVVATNEARDEPALRVSLHALVTATDVAVELGRADEAWSLAQRLDQTCAAADPCSPQIHRKSQLLSGMALLLGGKPEAAVPLLEEVVRDPADEGLLPMAQFQLARALASDPARRAEAIALARRAAGPANEGLRKKITAWLAEQGR
;
A
#
# COMPACT_ATOMS: atom_id res chain seq x y z
N CYS A 1 2.75 -48.07 -11.38
CA CYS A 1 2.15 -46.84 -11.93
C CYS A 1 0.86 -46.53 -11.20
N ASP A 2 -0.10 -47.45 -11.14
CA ASP A 2 -1.39 -47.23 -10.46
C ASP A 2 -1.24 -46.90 -8.96
N GLU A 3 -0.39 -47.60 -8.21
CA GLU A 3 -0.11 -47.28 -6.79
C GLU A 3 0.42 -45.84 -6.58
N LEU A 4 1.17 -45.29 -7.55
CA LEU A 4 1.69 -43.91 -7.46
C LEU A 4 0.59 -42.88 -7.72
N VAL A 5 -0.36 -43.22 -8.59
CA VAL A 5 -1.54 -42.37 -8.86
C VAL A 5 -2.53 -42.43 -7.69
N GLU A 6 -2.68 -43.59 -7.06
CA GLU A 6 -3.51 -43.74 -5.85
C GLU A 6 -3.01 -42.88 -4.69
N ARG A 7 -1.70 -42.66 -4.55
CA ARG A 7 -1.13 -41.71 -3.58
C ARG A 7 -1.68 -40.29 -3.77
N ALA A 8 -1.73 -39.79 -5.01
CA ALA A 8 -2.27 -38.46 -5.29
C ALA A 8 -3.79 -38.37 -5.02
N ALA A 9 -4.54 -39.43 -5.35
CA ALA A 9 -5.96 -39.53 -5.02
C ALA A 9 -6.21 -39.57 -3.49
N ALA A 10 -5.28 -40.10 -2.71
CA ALA A 10 -5.33 -40.07 -1.25
C ALA A 10 -5.04 -38.65 -0.70
N THR A 11 -4.08 -37.93 -1.29
CA THR A 11 -3.75 -36.54 -0.90
C THR A 11 -4.94 -35.60 -1.09
N TRP A 12 -5.69 -35.74 -2.19
CA TRP A 12 -6.85 -34.91 -2.51
C TRP A 12 -8.13 -35.73 -2.68
N SER A 13 -8.64 -36.27 -1.56
CA SER A 13 -9.82 -37.12 -1.53
C SER A 13 -11.12 -36.35 -1.27
N PRO A 14 -12.31 -36.87 -1.64
CA PRO A 14 -13.59 -36.22 -1.36
C PRO A 14 -13.83 -35.92 0.14
N ALA A 15 -13.32 -36.79 1.03
CA ALA A 15 -13.41 -36.56 2.47
C ALA A 15 -12.56 -35.37 2.91
N ARG A 16 -11.33 -35.27 2.38
CA ARG A 16 -10.41 -34.16 2.66
C ARG A 16 -10.95 -32.83 2.13
N THR A 17 -11.50 -32.84 0.91
CA THR A 17 -12.15 -31.68 0.32
C THR A 17 -13.32 -31.19 1.19
N ALA A 18 -14.19 -32.10 1.65
CA ALA A 18 -15.33 -31.72 2.51
C ALA A 18 -14.89 -31.17 3.88
N GLU A 19 -13.81 -31.68 4.46
CA GLU A 19 -13.27 -31.18 5.72
C GLU A 19 -12.77 -29.73 5.59
N LEU A 20 -11.97 -29.45 4.57
CA LEU A 20 -11.43 -28.11 4.33
C LEU A 20 -12.54 -27.11 3.96
N GLU A 21 -13.55 -27.52 3.19
CA GLU A 21 -14.74 -26.71 2.92
C GLU A 21 -15.43 -26.27 4.22
N ALA A 22 -15.67 -27.21 5.13
CA ALA A 22 -16.29 -26.91 6.40
C ALA A 22 -15.46 -25.94 7.24
N ARG A 23 -14.12 -26.05 7.21
CA ARG A 23 -13.20 -25.13 7.91
C ARG A 23 -13.27 -23.71 7.35
N PHE A 24 -13.21 -23.56 6.02
CA PHE A 24 -13.29 -22.26 5.37
C PHE A 24 -14.61 -21.57 5.68
N LEU A 25 -15.72 -22.29 5.57
CA LEU A 25 -17.06 -21.73 5.80
C LEU A 25 -17.35 -21.44 7.28
N ALA A 26 -16.65 -22.10 8.21
CA ALA A 26 -16.82 -21.86 9.64
C ALA A 26 -16.31 -20.49 10.11
N LEU A 27 -15.46 -19.81 9.32
CA LEU A 27 -14.92 -18.49 9.64
C LEU A 27 -15.90 -17.34 9.37
N ASP A 28 -17.05 -17.62 8.73
CA ASP A 28 -18.11 -16.63 8.42
C ASP A 28 -17.61 -15.40 7.63
N LEU A 29 -16.54 -15.57 6.85
CA LEU A 29 -16.01 -14.51 5.99
C LEU A 29 -16.84 -14.43 4.71
N PRO A 30 -17.17 -13.21 4.22
CA PRO A 30 -18.06 -13.05 3.07
C PRO A 30 -17.48 -13.64 1.78
N TYR A 31 -16.16 -13.77 1.69
CA TYR A 31 -15.44 -14.32 0.54
C TYR A 31 -15.04 -15.80 0.68
N ALA A 32 -15.26 -16.45 1.84
CA ALA A 32 -14.75 -17.80 2.11
C ALA A 32 -15.24 -18.86 1.10
N ALA A 33 -16.52 -18.80 0.72
CA ALA A 33 -17.10 -19.76 -0.22
C ALA A 33 -16.50 -19.62 -1.64
N ASP A 34 -16.28 -18.39 -2.08
CA ASP A 34 -15.67 -18.10 -3.39
C ASP A 34 -14.19 -18.46 -3.42
N THR A 35 -13.44 -18.14 -2.36
CA THR A 35 -12.07 -18.59 -2.20
C THR A 35 -12.00 -20.11 -2.21
N TRP A 36 -12.83 -20.80 -1.42
CA TRP A 36 -12.82 -22.26 -1.35
C TRP A 36 -13.07 -22.90 -2.72
N ARG A 37 -14.05 -22.39 -3.47
CA ARG A 37 -14.34 -22.89 -4.83
C ARG A 37 -13.09 -22.84 -5.72
N ARG A 38 -12.30 -21.77 -5.64
CA ARG A 38 -11.07 -21.56 -6.42
C ARG A 38 -9.94 -22.45 -5.95
N VAL A 39 -9.74 -22.55 -4.63
CA VAL A 39 -8.77 -23.46 -4.03
C VAL A 39 -9.05 -24.89 -4.48
N ARG A 40 -10.31 -25.32 -4.36
CA ARG A 40 -10.73 -26.66 -4.77
C ARG A 40 -10.45 -26.91 -6.25
N GLU A 41 -10.80 -25.98 -7.12
CA GLU A 41 -10.57 -26.09 -8.57
C GLU A 41 -9.07 -26.14 -8.92
N GLY A 42 -8.27 -25.25 -8.33
CA GLY A 42 -6.84 -25.18 -8.58
C GLY A 42 -6.08 -26.42 -8.08
N VAL A 43 -6.33 -26.85 -6.84
CA VAL A 43 -5.72 -28.08 -6.29
C VAL A 43 -6.16 -29.30 -7.10
N SER A 44 -7.44 -29.40 -7.47
CA SER A 44 -7.92 -30.53 -8.29
C SER A 44 -7.20 -30.56 -9.65
N THR A 45 -7.11 -29.42 -10.32
CA THR A 45 -6.43 -29.29 -11.63
C THR A 45 -4.96 -29.69 -11.53
N HIS A 46 -4.26 -29.20 -10.49
CA HIS A 46 -2.85 -29.51 -10.27
C HIS A 46 -2.63 -31.01 -9.99
N VAL A 47 -3.43 -31.61 -9.09
CA VAL A 47 -3.33 -33.04 -8.73
C VAL A 47 -3.69 -33.94 -9.92
N GLU A 48 -4.70 -33.59 -10.71
CA GLU A 48 -5.08 -34.33 -11.93
C GLU A 48 -3.98 -34.27 -12.99
N ARG A 49 -3.40 -33.09 -13.21
CA ARG A 49 -2.26 -32.90 -14.13
C ARG A 49 -1.04 -33.69 -13.68
N TRP A 50 -0.72 -33.63 -12.39
CA TRP A 50 0.35 -34.42 -11.79
C TRP A 50 0.15 -35.92 -12.05
N ALA A 51 -1.06 -36.44 -11.79
CA ALA A 51 -1.36 -37.86 -11.96
C ALA A 51 -1.22 -38.32 -13.42
N ALA A 52 -1.57 -37.46 -14.38
CA ALA A 52 -1.35 -37.74 -15.80
C ALA A 52 0.15 -37.83 -16.14
N LEU A 53 0.94 -36.83 -15.76
CA LEU A 53 2.39 -36.79 -16.02
C LEU A 53 3.14 -37.94 -15.33
N GLN A 54 2.72 -38.30 -14.12
CA GLN A 54 3.32 -39.42 -13.39
C GLN A 54 3.03 -40.76 -14.07
N ARG A 55 1.82 -40.95 -14.61
CA ARG A 55 1.48 -42.14 -15.37
C ARG A 55 2.31 -42.24 -16.65
N GLU A 56 2.38 -41.16 -17.42
CA GLU A 56 3.18 -41.08 -18.65
C GLU A 56 4.66 -41.39 -18.39
N THR A 57 5.25 -40.77 -17.35
CA THR A 57 6.65 -40.98 -16.97
C THR A 57 6.89 -42.43 -16.53
N CYS A 58 5.99 -43.00 -15.74
CA CYS A 58 6.09 -44.40 -15.29
C CYS A 58 5.96 -45.40 -16.44
N GLU A 59 5.07 -45.15 -17.40
CA GLU A 59 4.90 -45.99 -18.58
C GLU A 59 6.10 -45.89 -19.52
N ALA A 60 6.63 -44.69 -19.75
CA ALA A 60 7.84 -44.48 -20.56
C ALA A 60 9.04 -45.23 -19.96
N ALA A 61 9.23 -45.18 -18.64
CA ALA A 61 10.33 -45.86 -17.95
C ALA A 61 10.26 -47.39 -18.06
N ARG A 62 9.08 -47.96 -18.33
CA ARG A 62 8.91 -49.41 -18.55
C ARG A 62 9.29 -49.84 -19.97
N VAL A 63 9.22 -48.93 -20.93
CA VAL A 63 9.40 -49.24 -22.36
C VAL A 63 10.82 -48.93 -22.82
N ASP A 64 11.43 -47.88 -22.29
CA ASP A 64 12.76 -47.41 -22.69
C ASP A 64 13.75 -47.48 -21.52
N ALA A 65 14.61 -48.50 -21.54
CA ALA A 65 15.66 -48.69 -20.54
C ALA A 65 16.81 -47.67 -20.68
N GLU A 66 17.01 -47.07 -21.85
CA GLU A 66 18.04 -46.06 -22.09
C GLU A 66 17.63 -44.69 -21.52
N ALA A 67 16.33 -44.40 -21.48
CA ALA A 67 15.77 -43.18 -20.87
C ALA A 67 15.65 -43.24 -19.33
N ALA A 68 15.91 -44.38 -18.70
CA ALA A 68 15.66 -44.62 -17.28
C ALA A 68 16.27 -43.59 -16.31
N PRO A 69 17.51 -43.07 -16.49
CA PRO A 69 18.10 -42.11 -15.55
C PRO A 69 17.39 -40.74 -15.51
N VAL A 70 17.00 -40.21 -16.67
CA VAL A 70 16.30 -38.91 -16.77
C VAL A 70 14.85 -39.06 -16.28
N LEU A 71 14.20 -40.18 -16.60
CA LEU A 71 12.85 -40.48 -16.10
C LEU A 71 12.82 -40.66 -14.57
N ALA A 72 13.89 -41.15 -13.95
CA ALA A 72 14.02 -41.19 -12.50
C ALA A 72 14.11 -39.78 -11.87
N GLN A 73 14.85 -38.85 -12.49
CA GLN A 73 14.91 -37.45 -12.06
C GLN A 73 13.55 -36.75 -12.20
N ARG A 74 12.83 -37.05 -13.29
CA ARG A 74 11.46 -36.55 -13.49
C ARG A 74 10.51 -37.07 -12.43
N GLN A 75 10.58 -38.35 -12.06
CA GLN A 75 9.78 -38.91 -10.97
C GLN A 75 10.07 -38.24 -9.63
N GLU A 76 11.35 -38.00 -9.33
CA GLU A 76 11.77 -37.30 -8.10
C GLU A 76 11.24 -35.86 -8.07
N CYS A 77 11.31 -35.14 -9.19
CA CYS A 77 10.73 -33.81 -9.36
C CYS A 77 9.20 -33.82 -9.13
N LEU A 78 8.48 -34.75 -9.75
CA LEU A 78 7.04 -34.89 -9.55
C LEU A 78 6.71 -35.24 -8.08
N ASP A 79 7.45 -36.14 -7.43
CA ASP A 79 7.26 -36.45 -6.01
C ASP A 79 7.51 -35.25 -5.08
N GLU A 80 8.38 -34.30 -5.46
CA GLU A 80 8.55 -33.01 -4.76
C GLU A 80 7.30 -32.13 -4.92
N ARG A 81 6.77 -31.97 -6.14
CA ARG A 81 5.56 -31.17 -6.41
C ARG A 81 4.32 -31.70 -5.71
N LEU A 82 4.16 -33.02 -5.60
CA LEU A 82 3.05 -33.59 -4.82
C LEU A 82 3.22 -33.36 -3.30
N ARG A 83 4.45 -33.32 -2.80
CA ARG A 83 4.72 -32.99 -1.39
C ARG A 83 4.40 -31.53 -1.10
N GLU A 84 4.72 -30.62 -2.00
CA GLU A 84 4.36 -29.21 -1.93
C GLU A 84 2.83 -29.02 -1.81
N VAL A 85 2.03 -29.77 -2.59
CA VAL A 85 0.57 -29.82 -2.40
C VAL A 85 0.20 -30.33 -1.00
N GLY A 86 0.88 -31.37 -0.49
CA GLY A 86 0.67 -31.86 0.87
C GLY A 86 0.90 -30.77 1.93
N VAL A 87 2.01 -30.04 1.80
CA VAL A 87 2.36 -28.90 2.69
C VAL A 87 1.30 -27.81 2.62
N LEU A 88 0.85 -27.44 1.42
CA LEU A 88 -0.26 -26.50 1.23
C LEU A 88 -1.50 -26.97 1.99
N LEU A 89 -1.90 -28.24 1.86
CA LEU A 89 -3.07 -28.78 2.55
C LEU A 89 -2.93 -28.79 4.07
N GLU A 90 -1.71 -28.92 4.62
CA GLU A 90 -1.44 -28.77 6.05
C GLU A 90 -1.57 -27.30 6.50
N VAL A 91 -1.11 -26.34 5.69
CA VAL A 91 -1.29 -24.91 5.96
C VAL A 91 -2.79 -24.56 5.96
N LEU A 92 -3.55 -25.09 5.00
CA LEU A 92 -5.00 -24.88 4.88
C LEU A 92 -5.83 -25.57 5.99
N ASP A 93 -5.30 -26.58 6.67
CA ASP A 93 -5.98 -27.19 7.83
C ASP A 93 -6.11 -26.21 8.99
N GLU A 94 -5.12 -25.33 9.14
CA GLU A 94 -5.05 -24.31 10.16
C GLU A 94 -5.69 -22.99 9.67
N ALA A 95 -6.79 -23.09 8.92
CA ALA A 95 -7.48 -21.96 8.32
C ALA A 95 -7.88 -20.90 9.37
N ASP A 96 -7.36 -19.70 9.14
CA ASP A 96 -7.75 -18.45 9.78
C ASP A 96 -8.09 -17.41 8.70
N PRO A 97 -8.53 -16.19 9.05
CA PRO A 97 -8.90 -15.19 8.04
C PRO A 97 -7.81 -14.87 7.01
N HIS A 98 -6.55 -14.78 7.45
CA HIS A 98 -5.45 -14.46 6.54
C HIS A 98 -5.13 -15.64 5.61
N THR A 99 -5.17 -16.87 6.13
CA THR A 99 -5.02 -18.09 5.33
C THR A 99 -6.12 -18.17 4.26
N VAL A 100 -7.38 -17.85 4.60
CA VAL A 100 -8.47 -17.85 3.61
C VAL A 100 -8.33 -16.71 2.61
N GLU A 101 -7.85 -15.53 3.00
CA GLU A 101 -7.57 -14.44 2.05
C GLU A 101 -6.51 -14.85 1.02
N SER A 102 -5.41 -15.46 1.45
CA SER A 102 -4.28 -15.81 0.57
C SER A 102 -4.40 -17.20 -0.08
N ALA A 103 -5.37 -18.06 0.31
CA ALA A 103 -5.38 -19.47 -0.08
C ALA A 103 -5.34 -19.72 -1.60
N ALA A 104 -6.08 -18.94 -2.38
CA ALA A 104 -6.10 -19.11 -3.83
C ALA A 104 -4.80 -18.60 -4.50
N GLU A 105 -4.00 -17.79 -3.81
CA GLU A 105 -2.65 -17.39 -4.23
C GLU A 105 -1.64 -18.47 -3.88
N LEU A 106 -1.72 -19.06 -2.70
CA LEU A 106 -0.89 -20.21 -2.31
C LEU A 106 -1.06 -21.38 -3.29
N VAL A 107 -2.27 -21.59 -3.80
CA VAL A 107 -2.52 -22.61 -4.84
C VAL A 107 -1.87 -22.24 -6.16
N ALA A 108 -1.80 -20.95 -6.48
CA ALA A 108 -1.19 -20.47 -7.71
C ALA A 108 0.33 -20.32 -7.64
N SER A 109 0.90 -20.23 -6.43
CA SER A 109 2.35 -20.25 -6.21
C SER A 109 2.92 -21.66 -6.16
N LEU A 110 2.07 -22.70 -6.21
CA LEU A 110 2.52 -24.07 -6.41
C LEU A 110 3.39 -24.15 -7.67
N SER A 111 4.59 -24.69 -7.49
CA SER A 111 5.58 -24.78 -8.54
C SER A 111 5.05 -25.53 -9.78
N GLU A 112 5.41 -25.05 -10.96
CA GLU A 112 4.92 -25.62 -12.21
C GLU A 112 5.37 -27.07 -12.43
N LEU A 113 4.46 -27.88 -12.98
CA LEU A 113 4.72 -29.30 -13.26
C LEU A 113 5.52 -29.47 -14.56
N GLU A 114 5.35 -28.53 -15.49
CA GLU A 114 6.02 -28.49 -16.79
C GLU A 114 7.54 -28.37 -16.67
N ALA A 115 8.06 -27.72 -15.61
CA ALA A 115 9.48 -27.70 -15.29
C ALA A 115 10.08 -29.10 -15.07
N CYS A 116 9.28 -30.07 -14.60
CA CYS A 116 9.72 -31.46 -14.49
C CYS A 116 9.82 -32.18 -15.86
N LEU A 117 9.34 -31.58 -16.94
CA LEU A 117 9.41 -32.15 -18.29
C LEU A 117 10.64 -31.68 -19.08
N ASP A 118 11.34 -30.66 -18.57
CA ASP A 118 12.56 -30.15 -19.17
C ASP A 118 13.77 -30.99 -18.72
N ASP A 119 14.22 -31.87 -19.62
CA ASP A 119 15.36 -32.74 -19.35
C ASP A 119 16.69 -31.98 -19.21
N GLU A 120 16.83 -30.80 -19.79
CA GLU A 120 18.01 -29.96 -19.61
C GLU A 120 18.02 -29.38 -18.21
N HIS A 121 16.91 -28.75 -17.81
CA HIS A 121 16.71 -28.23 -16.45
C HIS A 121 16.91 -29.33 -15.38
N LEU A 122 16.33 -30.52 -15.57
CA LEU A 122 16.50 -31.65 -14.64
C LEU A 122 17.96 -32.09 -14.45
N ARG A 123 18.79 -32.01 -15.50
CA ARG A 123 20.21 -32.37 -15.45
C ARG A 123 21.06 -31.29 -14.76
N GLU A 124 20.63 -30.04 -14.84
CA GLU A 124 21.33 -28.89 -14.26
C GLU A 124 20.97 -28.65 -12.79
N ARG A 125 19.91 -29.29 -12.28
CA ARG A 125 19.52 -29.24 -10.87
C ARG A 125 20.71 -29.49 -9.94
N LEU A 126 20.90 -28.55 -9.01
CA LEU A 126 21.86 -28.68 -7.93
C LEU A 126 21.34 -29.74 -6.94
N VAL A 127 21.93 -30.93 -6.97
CA VAL A 127 21.59 -32.05 -6.07
C VAL A 127 22.84 -32.54 -5.35
N PRO A 128 22.79 -32.80 -4.03
CA PRO A 128 23.91 -33.41 -3.32
C PRO A 128 24.32 -34.76 -3.91
N ALA A 129 25.63 -34.93 -4.13
CA ALA A 129 26.22 -36.19 -4.59
C ALA A 129 26.08 -37.32 -3.54
N ASP A 130 26.20 -36.98 -2.26
CA ASP A 130 26.06 -37.92 -1.15
C ASP A 130 24.57 -38.27 -0.90
N PRO A 131 24.18 -39.56 -0.90
CA PRO A 131 22.78 -39.97 -0.72
C PRO A 131 22.18 -39.58 0.62
N TRP A 132 22.96 -39.59 1.71
CA TRP A 132 22.48 -39.19 3.02
C TRP A 132 22.18 -37.68 3.05
N ARG A 133 23.10 -36.85 2.55
CA ARG A 133 22.92 -35.41 2.42
C ARG A 133 21.73 -35.08 1.53
N ARG A 134 21.54 -35.81 0.42
CA ARG A 134 20.39 -35.64 -0.47
C ARG A 134 19.07 -35.87 0.27
N ALA A 135 18.95 -36.98 0.99
CA ALA A 135 17.75 -37.28 1.77
C ALA A 135 17.49 -36.23 2.86
N ARG A 136 18.56 -35.75 3.53
CA ARG A 136 18.45 -34.72 4.57
C ARG A 136 18.05 -33.35 3.99
N VAL A 137 18.59 -32.95 2.83
CA VAL A 137 18.18 -31.73 2.12
C VAL A 137 16.71 -31.79 1.73
N GLN A 138 16.25 -32.93 1.17
CA GLN A 138 14.83 -33.09 0.82
C GLN A 138 13.90 -32.97 2.03
N GLN A 139 14.29 -33.54 3.17
CA GLN A 139 13.52 -33.38 4.40
C GLN A 139 13.43 -31.91 4.82
N LEU A 140 14.55 -31.18 4.80
CA LEU A 140 14.60 -29.80 5.23
C LEU A 140 13.92 -28.84 4.24
N ARG A 141 13.93 -29.15 2.94
CA ARG A 141 13.19 -28.39 1.92
C ARG A 141 11.68 -28.45 2.15
N SER A 142 11.10 -29.61 2.49
CA SER A 142 9.67 -29.66 2.83
C SER A 142 9.30 -28.78 4.05
N GLU A 143 10.21 -28.66 5.03
CA GLU A 143 10.01 -27.72 6.15
C GLU A 143 10.23 -26.26 5.73
N LEU A 144 11.13 -25.99 4.78
CA LEU A 144 11.34 -24.67 4.20
C LEU A 144 10.10 -24.21 3.41
N ASP A 145 9.55 -25.07 2.55
CA ASP A 145 8.33 -24.82 1.78
C ASP A 145 7.16 -24.51 2.72
N ARG A 146 7.07 -25.27 3.84
CA ARG A 146 6.08 -25.01 4.87
C ARG A 146 6.28 -23.65 5.52
N ALA A 147 7.52 -23.29 5.87
CA ALA A 147 7.82 -21.99 6.46
C ALA A 147 7.48 -20.84 5.48
N ARG A 148 7.76 -21.01 4.19
CA ARG A 148 7.41 -20.05 3.13
C ARG A 148 5.90 -19.89 2.99
N MET A 149 5.15 -20.98 2.82
CA MET A 149 3.69 -20.93 2.70
C MET A 149 3.01 -20.38 3.95
N LEU A 150 3.54 -20.69 5.15
CA LEU A 150 3.06 -20.07 6.39
C LEU A 150 3.29 -18.57 6.39
N TYR A 151 4.46 -18.11 5.96
CA TYR A 151 4.77 -16.70 5.85
C TYR A 151 3.89 -15.97 4.83
N GLU A 152 3.66 -16.56 3.65
CA GLU A 152 2.70 -16.07 2.65
C GLU A 152 1.25 -16.07 3.17
N ALA A 153 0.93 -16.98 4.10
CA ALA A 153 -0.31 -16.99 4.86
C ALA A 153 -0.26 -16.09 6.11
N GLY A 154 0.69 -15.15 6.21
CA GLY A 154 0.77 -14.15 7.28
C GLY A 154 1.21 -14.69 8.64
N ARG A 155 1.78 -15.90 8.69
CA ARG A 155 2.18 -16.60 9.92
C ARG A 155 3.68 -16.86 9.94
N LEU A 156 4.39 -16.17 10.83
CA LEU A 156 5.81 -16.43 11.06
C LEU A 156 6.03 -17.53 12.12
N ASP A 157 6.58 -18.68 11.72
CA ASP A 157 7.02 -19.72 12.65
C ASP A 157 8.53 -19.59 12.94
N ALA A 158 8.88 -18.69 13.85
CA ALA A 158 10.26 -18.41 14.23
C ALA A 158 10.99 -19.66 14.78
N ALA A 159 10.28 -20.55 15.48
CA ALA A 159 10.86 -21.77 16.03
C ALA A 159 11.23 -22.75 14.91
N ARG A 160 10.38 -22.90 13.88
CA ARG A 160 10.71 -23.68 12.68
C ARG A 160 11.91 -23.07 11.95
N MET A 161 11.97 -21.74 11.80
CA MET A 161 13.11 -21.07 11.15
C MET A 161 14.43 -21.31 11.89
N GLU A 162 14.42 -21.34 13.22
CA GLU A 162 15.60 -21.65 14.03
C GLU A 162 16.05 -23.12 13.85
N LEU A 163 15.11 -24.06 13.86
CA LEU A 163 15.39 -25.48 13.62
C LEU A 163 15.93 -25.74 12.21
N LEU A 164 15.38 -25.05 11.21
CA LEU A 164 15.88 -25.08 9.83
C LEU A 164 17.32 -24.58 9.76
N ALA A 165 17.65 -23.48 10.44
CA ALA A 165 19.01 -22.93 10.47
C ALA A 165 20.02 -23.88 11.13
N GLN A 166 19.62 -24.53 12.23
CA GLN A 166 20.44 -25.57 12.88
C GLN A 166 20.67 -26.76 11.94
N GLY A 167 19.61 -27.24 11.28
CA GLY A 167 19.71 -28.32 10.29
C GLY A 167 20.56 -27.97 9.07
N ALA A 168 20.47 -26.74 8.57
CA ALA A 168 21.28 -26.25 7.45
C ALA A 168 22.77 -26.21 7.79
N ALA A 169 23.12 -25.81 9.02
CA ALA A 169 24.51 -25.76 9.48
C ALA A 169 25.19 -27.15 9.50
N GLU A 170 24.41 -28.23 9.70
CA GLU A 170 24.90 -29.61 9.69
C GLU A 170 25.13 -30.16 8.27
N LEU A 171 24.48 -29.59 7.26
CA LEU A 171 24.48 -30.11 5.89
C LEU A 171 25.76 -29.82 5.10
N ASP A 172 26.42 -28.69 5.38
CA ASP A 172 27.50 -28.12 4.56
C ASP A 172 27.12 -28.11 3.07
N TYR A 173 25.92 -27.58 2.78
CA TYR A 173 25.35 -27.54 1.43
C TYR A 173 24.84 -26.14 1.10
N LEU A 174 25.71 -25.36 0.48
CA LEU A 174 25.52 -23.93 0.25
C LEU A 174 24.25 -23.56 -0.54
N PRO A 175 23.79 -24.31 -1.57
CA PRO A 175 22.54 -24.02 -2.26
C PRO A 175 21.33 -23.91 -1.31
N PHE A 176 21.15 -24.91 -0.45
CA PHE A 176 20.05 -24.89 0.53
C PHE A 176 20.24 -23.79 1.59
N THR A 177 21.49 -23.52 2.00
CA THR A 177 21.77 -22.41 2.91
C THR A 177 21.38 -21.06 2.30
N ALA A 178 21.59 -20.86 0.99
CA ALA A 178 21.19 -19.64 0.30
C ALA A 178 19.65 -19.49 0.25
N GLU A 179 18.93 -20.57 -0.10
CA GLU A 179 17.46 -20.62 -0.08
C GLU A 179 16.90 -20.23 1.32
N LEU A 180 17.43 -20.83 2.38
CA LEU A 180 17.01 -20.53 3.75
C LEU A 180 17.37 -19.11 4.17
N THR A 181 18.57 -18.63 3.82
CA THR A 181 19.02 -17.27 4.18
C THR A 181 18.15 -16.22 3.50
N LEU A 182 17.69 -16.47 2.27
CA LEU A 182 16.75 -15.59 1.58
C LEU A 182 15.40 -15.55 2.30
N LEU A 183 14.82 -16.71 2.65
CA LEU A 183 13.56 -16.72 3.42
C LEU A 183 13.73 -16.04 4.80
N GLN A 184 14.89 -16.17 5.45
CA GLN A 184 15.19 -15.43 6.67
C GLN A 184 15.22 -13.92 6.42
N ALA A 185 15.77 -13.45 5.29
CA ALA A 185 15.74 -12.04 4.93
C ALA A 185 14.30 -11.53 4.76
N GLU A 186 13.49 -12.25 3.99
CA GLU A 186 12.09 -11.94 3.72
C GLU A 186 11.28 -11.81 5.01
N THR A 187 11.38 -12.81 5.88
CA THR A 187 10.64 -12.89 7.14
C THR A 187 11.12 -11.90 8.22
N THR A 188 12.32 -11.35 8.09
CA THR A 188 12.90 -10.41 9.07
C THR A 188 12.62 -8.95 8.70
N ALA A 189 12.27 -8.66 7.45
CA ALA A 189 12.19 -7.30 6.90
C ALA A 189 11.27 -6.35 7.68
N GLU A 190 10.15 -6.85 8.23
CA GLU A 190 9.22 -6.03 9.02
C GLU A 190 9.73 -5.74 10.44
N ALA A 191 10.45 -6.69 11.04
CA ALA A 191 10.87 -6.61 12.44
C ALA A 191 12.26 -5.94 12.60
N ASP A 192 13.19 -6.24 11.70
CA ASP A 192 14.56 -5.73 11.71
C ASP A 192 15.06 -5.56 10.27
N PHE A 193 14.81 -4.36 9.74
CA PHE A 193 15.12 -4.04 8.36
C PHE A 193 16.62 -4.12 8.04
N ASP A 194 17.48 -3.63 8.92
CA ASP A 194 18.93 -3.65 8.69
C ASP A 194 19.44 -5.10 8.68
N ARG A 195 18.90 -5.96 9.55
CA ARG A 195 19.21 -7.39 9.53
C ARG A 195 18.71 -8.09 8.27
N ALA A 196 17.54 -7.73 7.76
CA ALA A 196 17.02 -8.27 6.51
C ALA A 196 17.91 -7.91 5.32
N LEU A 197 18.44 -6.68 5.26
CA LEU A 197 19.43 -6.28 4.24
C LEU A 197 20.71 -7.11 4.32
N GLU A 198 21.24 -7.35 5.52
CA GLU A 198 22.43 -8.20 5.71
C GLU A 198 22.18 -9.63 5.21
N LEU A 199 21.03 -10.21 5.58
CA LEU A 199 20.63 -11.56 5.19
C LEU A 199 20.44 -11.68 3.68
N ALA A 200 19.75 -10.73 3.04
CA ALA A 200 19.52 -10.77 1.60
C ALA A 200 20.83 -10.65 0.79
N ASN A 201 21.76 -9.79 1.24
CA ASN A 201 23.11 -9.73 0.66
C ASN A 201 23.86 -11.05 0.84
N LEU A 202 23.80 -11.65 2.03
CA LEU A 202 24.43 -12.93 2.31
C LEU A 202 23.85 -14.05 1.43
N ALA A 203 22.53 -14.11 1.27
CA ALA A 203 21.86 -15.07 0.40
C ALA A 203 22.34 -14.93 -1.06
N PHE A 204 22.42 -13.69 -1.56
CA PHE A 204 22.97 -13.40 -2.90
C PHE A 204 24.41 -13.89 -3.06
N GLU A 205 25.29 -13.60 -2.09
CA GLU A 205 26.69 -14.06 -2.12
C GLU A 205 26.82 -15.59 -2.09
N GLN A 206 26.02 -16.26 -1.25
CA GLN A 206 25.97 -17.72 -1.15
C GLN A 206 25.44 -18.36 -2.44
N ALA A 207 24.40 -17.77 -3.04
CA ALA A 207 23.84 -18.21 -4.31
C ALA A 207 24.87 -18.10 -5.45
N LEU A 208 25.58 -16.97 -5.55
CA LEU A 208 26.65 -16.82 -6.53
C LEU A 208 27.81 -17.81 -6.32
N ALA A 209 28.23 -18.00 -5.07
CA ALA A 209 29.30 -18.95 -4.73
C ALA A 209 28.93 -20.40 -5.06
N SER A 210 27.63 -20.74 -5.00
CA SER A 210 27.10 -22.05 -5.34
C SER A 210 26.57 -22.19 -6.77
N ARG A 211 26.59 -21.11 -7.56
CA ARG A 211 26.03 -21.01 -8.93
C ARG A 211 24.53 -21.29 -8.98
N HIS A 212 23.80 -20.89 -7.95
CA HIS A 212 22.34 -20.98 -7.90
C HIS A 212 21.73 -19.69 -8.46
N ASP A 213 21.52 -19.64 -9.78
CA ASP A 213 21.13 -18.40 -10.46
C ASP A 213 19.71 -17.93 -10.09
N GLU A 214 18.78 -18.86 -9.85
CA GLU A 214 17.41 -18.59 -9.39
C GLU A 214 17.39 -17.84 -8.04
N ILE A 215 18.05 -18.39 -7.01
CA ILE A 215 18.15 -17.70 -5.71
C ILE A 215 18.96 -16.41 -5.81
N ALA A 216 19.96 -16.31 -6.70
CA ALA A 216 20.67 -15.06 -6.93
C ALA A 216 19.77 -13.99 -7.57
N PHE A 217 18.87 -14.38 -8.46
CA PHE A 217 17.82 -13.53 -9.02
C PHE A 217 16.86 -13.07 -7.93
N GLU A 218 16.27 -13.99 -7.17
CA GLU A 218 15.30 -13.68 -6.12
C GLU A 218 15.91 -12.77 -5.04
N ALA A 219 17.11 -13.08 -4.56
CA ALA A 219 17.81 -12.25 -3.58
C ALA A 219 18.11 -10.84 -4.13
N SER A 220 18.44 -10.71 -5.41
CA SER A 220 18.64 -9.41 -6.06
C SER A 220 17.34 -8.63 -6.18
N ALA A 221 16.24 -9.28 -6.56
CA ALA A 221 14.92 -8.67 -6.64
C ALA A 221 14.44 -8.22 -5.24
N HIS A 222 14.64 -9.06 -4.22
CA HIS A 222 14.32 -8.74 -2.84
C HIS A 222 15.14 -7.55 -2.31
N LEU A 223 16.44 -7.48 -2.60
CA LEU A 223 17.27 -6.31 -2.28
C LEU A 223 16.77 -5.05 -3.00
N GLY A 224 16.38 -5.17 -4.27
CA GLY A 224 15.74 -4.09 -5.02
C GLY A 224 14.48 -3.57 -4.31
N HIS A 225 13.63 -4.48 -3.83
CA HIS A 225 12.43 -4.15 -3.06
C HIS A 225 12.77 -3.47 -1.73
N LEU A 226 13.67 -4.02 -0.92
CA LEU A 226 14.06 -3.44 0.37
C LEU A 226 14.60 -2.01 0.22
N TYR A 227 15.46 -1.76 -0.77
CA TYR A 227 15.95 -0.41 -1.03
C TYR A 227 14.90 0.53 -1.62
N GLY A 228 14.05 0.03 -2.53
CA GLY A 228 13.08 0.84 -3.27
C GLY A 228 11.84 1.20 -2.45
N SER A 229 11.29 0.22 -1.72
CA SER A 229 10.00 0.34 -1.03
C SER A 229 10.12 0.69 0.44
N ASN A 230 11.14 0.20 1.14
CA ASN A 230 11.28 0.44 2.57
C ASN A 230 12.20 1.65 2.85
N ARG A 231 13.36 1.72 2.17
CA ARG A 231 14.33 2.82 2.34
C ARG A 231 14.07 4.03 1.45
N LEU A 232 13.32 3.86 0.36
CA LEU A 232 13.12 4.88 -0.69
C LEU A 232 14.44 5.35 -1.32
N GLU A 233 15.45 4.48 -1.35
CA GLU A 233 16.79 4.73 -1.92
C GLU A 233 16.82 4.29 -3.40
N ARG A 234 16.18 5.08 -4.28
CA ARG A 234 16.04 4.77 -5.72
C ARG A 234 17.33 4.26 -6.37
N GLY A 235 18.44 4.95 -6.15
CA GLY A 235 19.70 4.63 -6.82
C GLY A 235 20.31 3.27 -6.43
N GLU A 236 20.08 2.80 -5.20
CA GLU A 236 20.51 1.46 -4.78
C GLU A 236 19.51 0.40 -5.24
N ALA A 237 18.21 0.68 -5.18
CA ALA A 237 17.17 -0.19 -5.72
C ALA A 237 17.41 -0.51 -7.21
N GLU A 238 17.67 0.50 -8.03
CA GLU A 238 18.00 0.34 -9.45
C GLU A 238 19.28 -0.48 -9.69
N ARG A 239 20.25 -0.41 -8.77
CA ARG A 239 21.48 -1.23 -8.86
C ARG A 239 21.20 -2.71 -8.64
N TRP A 240 20.27 -3.04 -7.74
CA TRP A 240 19.86 -4.41 -7.48
C TRP A 240 18.89 -4.94 -8.54
N ILE A 241 17.97 -4.10 -9.03
CA ILE A 241 17.10 -4.43 -10.17
C ILE A 241 17.94 -4.82 -11.39
N ARG A 242 18.98 -4.05 -11.75
CA ARG A 242 19.89 -4.43 -12.86
C ARG A 242 20.64 -5.74 -12.63
N ARG A 243 20.88 -6.13 -11.38
CA ARG A 243 21.49 -7.44 -11.06
C ARG A 243 20.48 -8.56 -11.24
N ALA A 244 19.22 -8.35 -10.83
CA ALA A 244 18.13 -9.28 -11.10
C ALA A 244 17.94 -9.48 -12.62
N GLU A 245 17.89 -8.41 -13.41
CA GLU A 245 17.85 -8.47 -14.89
C GLU A 245 19.02 -9.30 -15.46
N ALA A 246 20.24 -9.09 -14.94
CA ALA A 246 21.42 -9.85 -15.38
C ALA A 246 21.37 -11.35 -14.99
N MET A 247 20.75 -11.70 -13.87
CA MET A 247 20.54 -13.11 -13.49
C MET A 247 19.44 -13.74 -14.35
N LEU A 248 18.36 -13.00 -14.62
CA LEU A 248 17.28 -13.45 -15.49
C LEU A 248 17.76 -13.78 -16.92
N HIS A 249 18.66 -12.97 -17.47
CA HIS A 249 19.33 -13.27 -18.75
C HIS A 249 20.10 -14.61 -18.74
N ARG A 250 20.57 -15.08 -17.58
CA ARG A 250 21.23 -16.39 -17.45
C ARG A 250 20.22 -17.53 -17.30
N LEU A 251 19.05 -17.25 -16.72
CA LEU A 251 17.94 -18.19 -16.55
C LEU A 251 17.13 -18.40 -17.84
N GLY A 252 17.30 -17.53 -18.85
CA GLY A 252 16.70 -17.70 -20.17
C GLY A 252 15.62 -16.68 -20.53
N ASP A 253 15.48 -15.59 -19.76
CA ASP A 253 14.52 -14.51 -20.01
C ASP A 253 13.04 -14.97 -20.03
N ASP A 254 12.61 -15.68 -18.98
CA ASP A 254 11.20 -15.98 -18.79
C ASP A 254 10.36 -14.69 -18.68
N GLU A 255 9.18 -14.70 -19.30
CA GLU A 255 8.34 -13.50 -19.35
C GLU A 255 7.72 -13.19 -17.97
N HIS A 256 7.40 -14.18 -17.14
CA HIS A 256 6.83 -13.96 -15.81
C HIS A 256 7.85 -13.29 -14.88
N GLU A 257 9.08 -13.76 -14.89
CA GLU A 257 10.18 -13.15 -14.12
C GLU A 257 10.55 -11.77 -14.67
N THR A 258 10.49 -11.58 -16.00
CA THR A 258 10.67 -10.25 -16.63
C THR A 258 9.63 -9.26 -16.12
N LEU A 259 8.36 -9.68 -16.05
CA LEU A 259 7.26 -8.85 -15.53
C LEU A 259 7.42 -8.55 -14.04
N THR A 260 7.94 -9.50 -13.26
CA THR A 260 8.24 -9.29 -11.84
C THR A 260 9.28 -8.18 -11.64
N VAL A 261 10.38 -8.22 -12.39
CA VAL A 261 11.43 -7.19 -12.31
C VAL A 261 10.94 -5.83 -12.81
N LEU A 262 10.16 -5.81 -13.89
CA LEU A 262 9.58 -4.57 -14.42
C LEU A 262 8.59 -3.96 -13.43
N ASN A 263 7.75 -4.77 -12.77
CA ASN A 263 6.85 -4.31 -11.72
C ASN A 263 7.62 -3.75 -10.51
N LEU A 264 8.69 -4.42 -10.09
CA LEU A 264 9.57 -3.91 -9.03
C LEU A 264 10.16 -2.52 -9.37
N ARG A 265 10.58 -2.31 -10.62
CA ARG A 265 11.06 -1.01 -11.11
C ARG A 265 9.94 0.03 -11.09
N ALA A 266 8.76 -0.29 -11.63
CA ALA A 266 7.61 0.60 -11.66
C ALA A 266 7.18 1.05 -10.25
N VAL A 267 7.13 0.12 -9.30
CA VAL A 267 6.82 0.39 -7.88
C VAL A 267 7.88 1.29 -7.25
N THR A 268 9.16 0.99 -7.47
CA THR A 268 10.29 1.81 -6.96
C THR A 268 10.21 3.24 -7.49
N LEU A 269 9.97 3.42 -8.79
CA LEU A 269 9.84 4.74 -9.41
C LEU A 269 8.63 5.50 -8.84
N ALA A 270 7.49 4.82 -8.66
CA ALA A 270 6.29 5.43 -8.11
C ALA A 270 6.50 5.91 -6.66
N GLN A 271 7.07 5.07 -5.80
CA GLN A 271 7.31 5.37 -4.37
C GLN A 271 8.36 6.46 -4.17
N THR A 272 9.36 6.55 -5.06
CA THR A 272 10.42 7.55 -5.00
C THR A 272 10.08 8.85 -5.73
N GLY A 273 8.86 8.96 -6.26
CA GLY A 273 8.31 10.18 -6.86
C GLY A 273 8.64 10.40 -8.34
N ALA A 274 9.33 9.45 -8.99
CA ALA A 274 9.59 9.47 -10.43
C ALA A 274 8.36 9.01 -11.24
N LEU A 275 7.22 9.69 -11.00
CA LEU A 275 5.90 9.25 -11.44
C LEU A 275 5.78 9.12 -12.97
N SER A 276 6.41 10.02 -13.73
CA SER A 276 6.38 9.95 -15.20
C SER A 276 7.07 8.68 -15.74
N GLU A 277 8.23 8.33 -15.17
CA GLU A 277 8.95 7.10 -15.53
C GLU A 277 8.16 5.87 -15.07
N ALA A 278 7.57 5.91 -13.87
CA ALA A 278 6.69 4.84 -13.39
C ALA A 278 5.49 4.60 -14.31
N SER A 279 4.89 5.67 -14.83
CA SER A 279 3.77 5.59 -15.78
C SER A 279 4.16 4.86 -17.07
N GLU A 280 5.34 5.12 -17.61
CA GLU A 280 5.87 4.42 -18.80
C GLU A 280 6.02 2.91 -18.52
N ASP A 281 6.61 2.55 -17.38
CA ASP A 281 6.77 1.15 -16.97
C ASP A 281 5.43 0.44 -16.76
N TYR A 282 4.47 1.10 -16.11
CA TYR A 282 3.13 0.55 -15.92
C TYR A 282 2.39 0.33 -17.23
N GLN A 283 2.55 1.23 -18.22
CA GLN A 283 1.96 1.02 -19.55
C GLN A 283 2.56 -0.20 -20.25
N GLU A 284 3.87 -0.40 -20.14
CA GLU A 284 4.53 -1.61 -20.67
C GLU A 284 4.03 -2.88 -19.97
N LEU A 285 3.96 -2.87 -18.63
CA LEU A 285 3.43 -4.00 -17.83
C LEU A 285 2.02 -4.39 -18.25
N VAL A 286 1.12 -3.40 -18.37
CA VAL A 286 -0.27 -3.63 -18.78
C VAL A 286 -0.35 -4.31 -20.14
N GLU A 287 0.43 -3.84 -21.11
CA GLU A 287 0.44 -4.42 -22.47
C GLU A 287 1.00 -5.85 -22.48
N ARG A 288 2.08 -6.11 -21.74
CA ARG A 288 2.68 -7.44 -21.68
C ARG A 288 1.81 -8.45 -20.95
N HIS A 289 1.23 -8.10 -19.80
CA HIS A 289 0.27 -8.99 -19.12
C HIS A 289 -0.95 -9.31 -20.00
N ARG A 290 -1.45 -8.35 -20.78
CA ARG A 290 -2.53 -8.60 -21.76
C ARG A 290 -2.11 -9.59 -22.83
N ARG A 291 -0.86 -9.53 -23.29
CA ARG A 291 -0.32 -10.44 -24.32
C ARG A 291 -0.26 -11.88 -23.84
N ILE A 292 0.19 -12.12 -22.60
CA ILE A 292 0.26 -13.47 -22.02
C ILE A 292 -1.08 -13.94 -21.45
N GLY A 293 -2.07 -13.05 -21.33
CA GLY A 293 -3.42 -13.38 -20.86
C GLY A 293 -3.53 -13.55 -19.34
N GLU A 294 -2.54 -13.07 -18.59
CA GLU A 294 -2.47 -13.22 -17.14
C GLU A 294 -3.30 -12.14 -16.43
N ARG A 295 -4.52 -12.50 -16.04
CA ARG A 295 -5.50 -11.53 -15.49
C ARG A 295 -5.23 -11.12 -14.05
N ARG A 296 -4.72 -12.04 -13.23
CA ARG A 296 -4.51 -11.83 -11.79
C ARG A 296 -3.53 -10.68 -11.54
N ASN A 297 -2.33 -10.78 -12.10
CA ASN A 297 -1.30 -9.76 -11.94
C ASN A 297 -1.65 -8.47 -12.69
N LEU A 298 -2.30 -8.56 -13.85
CA LEU A 298 -2.83 -7.39 -14.55
C LEU A 298 -3.75 -6.53 -13.68
N ALA A 299 -4.60 -7.14 -12.85
CA ALA A 299 -5.49 -6.39 -11.96
C ALA A 299 -4.69 -5.53 -10.95
N ALA A 300 -3.65 -6.11 -10.33
CA ALA A 300 -2.80 -5.38 -9.39
C ALA A 300 -1.99 -4.27 -10.10
N VAL A 301 -1.42 -4.56 -11.27
CA VAL A 301 -0.70 -3.60 -12.11
C VAL A 301 -1.60 -2.43 -12.49
N LEU A 302 -2.83 -2.67 -12.96
CA LEU A 302 -3.79 -1.62 -13.31
C LEU A 302 -4.19 -0.76 -12.11
N ASN A 303 -4.33 -1.35 -10.93
CA ASN A 303 -4.62 -0.58 -9.71
C ASN A 303 -3.49 0.41 -9.41
N ASN A 304 -2.23 -0.05 -9.48
CA ASN A 304 -1.07 0.79 -9.21
C ASN A 304 -0.84 1.83 -10.31
N ALA A 305 -1.00 1.43 -11.58
CA ALA A 305 -0.95 2.32 -12.73
C ALA A 305 -2.00 3.44 -12.59
N GLY A 306 -3.25 3.09 -12.29
CA GLY A 306 -4.33 4.05 -12.09
C GLY A 306 -4.02 5.06 -11.00
N ASN A 307 -3.38 4.62 -9.91
CA ASN A 307 -2.93 5.51 -8.85
C ASN A 307 -1.85 6.50 -9.31
N VAL A 308 -0.89 6.05 -10.13
CA VAL A 308 0.16 6.90 -10.70
C VAL A 308 -0.42 7.90 -11.69
N GLU A 309 -1.28 7.45 -12.61
CA GLU A 309 -1.96 8.31 -13.60
C GLU A 309 -2.74 9.44 -12.92
N PHE A 310 -3.50 9.10 -11.88
CA PHE A 310 -4.24 10.08 -11.10
C PHE A 310 -3.32 11.10 -10.43
N THR A 311 -2.21 10.65 -9.83
CA THR A 311 -1.24 11.54 -9.16
C THR A 311 -0.56 12.48 -10.15
N LEU A 312 -0.39 12.06 -11.41
CA LEU A 312 0.10 12.89 -12.52
C LEU A 312 -0.96 13.84 -13.09
N GLY A 313 -2.20 13.82 -12.57
CA GLY A 313 -3.31 14.65 -13.03
C GLY A 313 -4.06 14.10 -14.24
N ARG A 314 -3.72 12.89 -14.70
CA ARG A 314 -4.42 12.16 -15.78
C ARG A 314 -5.57 11.36 -15.17
N VAL A 315 -6.52 12.12 -14.65
CA VAL A 315 -7.57 11.62 -13.75
C VAL A 315 -8.51 10.64 -14.47
N ASP A 316 -8.90 10.92 -15.71
CA ASP A 316 -9.82 10.05 -16.46
C ASP A 316 -9.16 8.72 -16.82
N GLU A 317 -7.89 8.75 -17.22
CA GLU A 317 -7.09 7.56 -17.48
C GLU A 317 -6.93 6.70 -16.22
N GLY A 318 -6.62 7.33 -15.08
CA GLY A 318 -6.47 6.63 -13.81
C GLY A 318 -7.77 5.96 -13.34
N LEU A 319 -8.91 6.64 -13.46
CA LEU A 319 -10.22 6.08 -13.14
C LEU A 319 -10.56 4.88 -14.05
N ALA A 320 -10.30 4.98 -15.35
CA ALA A 320 -10.56 3.88 -16.28
C ALA A 320 -9.71 2.64 -15.97
N MET A 321 -8.45 2.81 -15.58
CA MET A 321 -7.59 1.71 -15.14
C MET A 321 -8.10 1.06 -13.85
N LEU A 322 -8.57 1.85 -12.88
CA LEU A 322 -9.15 1.33 -11.64
C LEU A 322 -10.47 0.58 -11.88
N GLU A 323 -11.31 1.03 -12.80
CA GLU A 323 -12.53 0.32 -13.20
C GLU A 323 -12.21 -1.03 -13.85
N GLU A 324 -11.21 -1.08 -14.73
CA GLU A 324 -10.75 -2.33 -15.34
C GLU A 324 -10.14 -3.27 -14.28
N SER A 325 -9.30 -2.74 -13.39
CA SER A 325 -8.72 -3.47 -12.27
C SER A 325 -9.80 -4.07 -11.37
N LEU A 326 -10.85 -3.32 -11.04
CA LEU A 326 -11.94 -3.79 -10.20
C LEU A 326 -12.67 -4.95 -10.88
N ARG A 327 -13.02 -4.79 -12.16
CA ARG A 327 -13.68 -5.84 -12.94
C ARG A 327 -12.84 -7.12 -13.01
N LEU A 328 -11.52 -7.01 -13.19
CA LEU A 328 -10.64 -8.18 -13.18
C LEU A 328 -10.54 -8.80 -11.78
N SER A 329 -10.42 -7.99 -10.73
CA SER A 329 -10.36 -8.48 -9.35
C SER A 329 -11.63 -9.22 -8.95
N GLU A 330 -12.80 -8.70 -9.31
CA GLU A 330 -14.10 -9.37 -9.07
C GLU A 330 -14.21 -10.71 -9.82
N GLN A 331 -13.65 -10.79 -11.04
CA GLN A 331 -13.62 -12.04 -11.82
C GLN A 331 -12.68 -13.08 -11.21
N GLU A 332 -11.51 -12.65 -10.75
CA GLU A 332 -10.47 -13.55 -10.22
C GLU A 332 -10.70 -13.95 -8.77
N TRP A 333 -11.23 -13.05 -7.92
CA TRP A 333 -11.35 -13.27 -6.48
C TRP A 333 -12.79 -13.27 -5.97
N GLY A 334 -13.68 -12.53 -6.63
CA GLY A 334 -15.04 -12.26 -6.14
C GLY A 334 -15.17 -10.84 -5.57
N PRO A 335 -16.39 -10.27 -5.48
CA PRO A 335 -16.60 -8.87 -5.11
C PRO A 335 -16.31 -8.55 -3.64
N ASP A 336 -16.51 -9.52 -2.74
CA ASP A 336 -16.30 -9.34 -1.30
C ASP A 336 -14.89 -9.72 -0.85
N HIS A 337 -14.00 -10.08 -1.79
CA HIS A 337 -12.61 -10.40 -1.47
C HIS A 337 -11.83 -9.12 -1.11
N PRO A 338 -10.94 -9.16 -0.10
CA PRO A 338 -10.09 -8.03 0.29
C PRO A 338 -9.42 -7.27 -0.86
N LYS A 339 -8.88 -8.00 -1.85
CA LYS A 339 -8.26 -7.40 -3.05
C LYS A 339 -9.24 -6.61 -3.92
N SER A 340 -10.45 -7.12 -4.14
CA SER A 340 -11.50 -6.43 -4.90
C SER A 340 -12.01 -5.20 -4.17
N LEU A 341 -12.24 -5.33 -2.85
CA LEU A 341 -12.68 -4.24 -1.99
C LEU A 341 -11.65 -3.11 -1.92
N ARG A 342 -10.35 -3.43 -1.91
CA ARG A 342 -9.26 -2.44 -1.98
C ARG A 342 -9.32 -1.64 -3.28
N THR A 343 -9.49 -2.29 -4.43
CA THR A 343 -9.61 -1.58 -5.71
C THR A 343 -10.88 -0.74 -5.77
N ALA A 344 -12.01 -1.24 -5.26
CA ALA A 344 -13.27 -0.50 -5.18
C ALA A 344 -13.15 0.74 -4.27
N ALA A 345 -12.45 0.61 -3.14
CA ALA A 345 -12.13 1.72 -2.25
C ALA A 345 -11.29 2.77 -2.97
N ASN A 346 -10.20 2.38 -3.64
CA ASN A 346 -9.35 3.30 -4.40
C ASN A 346 -10.16 4.10 -5.44
N LEU A 347 -11.04 3.42 -6.20
CA LEU A 347 -11.93 4.08 -7.16
C LEU A 347 -12.83 5.12 -6.48
N GLY A 348 -13.49 4.76 -5.37
CA GLY A 348 -14.34 5.69 -4.61
C GLY A 348 -13.57 6.88 -4.04
N ILE A 349 -12.37 6.65 -3.50
CA ILE A 349 -11.46 7.67 -2.98
C ILE A 349 -11.08 8.67 -4.08
N MET A 350 -10.72 8.17 -5.27
CA MET A 350 -10.32 9.01 -6.39
C MET A 350 -11.47 9.85 -6.94
N MET A 351 -12.69 9.31 -6.97
CA MET A 351 -13.87 10.07 -7.34
C MET A 351 -14.14 11.22 -6.36
N VAL A 352 -14.00 10.98 -5.05
CA VAL A 352 -14.11 12.05 -4.03
C VAL A 352 -13.03 13.11 -4.23
N ALA A 353 -11.79 12.69 -4.50
CA ALA A 353 -10.66 13.59 -4.72
C ALA A 353 -10.87 14.46 -5.99
N ARG A 354 -11.42 13.90 -7.07
CA ARG A 354 -11.82 14.64 -8.29
C ARG A 354 -12.97 15.63 -8.04
N GLY A 355 -13.75 15.44 -6.98
CA GLY A 355 -14.92 16.26 -6.65
C GLY A 355 -16.25 15.67 -7.11
N GLU A 356 -16.28 14.41 -7.56
CA GLU A 356 -17.50 13.65 -7.84
C GLU A 356 -18.13 13.14 -6.54
N LEU A 357 -18.45 14.07 -5.63
CA LEU A 357 -18.73 13.80 -4.22
C LEU A 357 -19.89 12.81 -4.00
N ASP A 358 -20.98 12.96 -4.73
CA ASP A 358 -22.16 12.11 -4.55
C ASP A 358 -21.95 10.66 -5.01
N GLU A 359 -21.23 10.47 -6.10
CA GLU A 359 -20.93 9.12 -6.64
C GLU A 359 -19.83 8.44 -5.83
N GLY A 360 -18.74 9.16 -5.54
CA GLY A 360 -17.68 8.65 -4.66
C GLY A 360 -18.22 8.28 -3.27
N ARG A 361 -19.09 9.12 -2.68
CA ARG A 361 -19.79 8.79 -1.43
C ARG A 361 -20.59 7.50 -1.55
N ARG A 362 -21.45 7.36 -2.58
CA ARG A 362 -22.29 6.15 -2.75
C ARG A 362 -21.46 4.89 -2.87
N ARG A 363 -20.35 4.93 -3.61
CA ARG A 363 -19.45 3.79 -3.76
C ARG A 363 -18.76 3.43 -2.45
N LEU A 364 -18.26 4.42 -1.71
CA LEU A 364 -17.67 4.19 -0.39
C LEU A 364 -18.70 3.67 0.63
N GLU A 365 -19.93 4.20 0.63
CA GLU A 365 -21.03 3.68 1.46
C GLU A 365 -21.36 2.21 1.15
N ALA A 366 -21.29 1.81 -0.11
CA ALA A 366 -21.56 0.44 -0.53
C ALA A 366 -20.46 -0.54 -0.12
N ILE A 367 -19.20 -0.12 -0.09
CA ILE A 367 -18.06 -1.01 0.19
C ILE A 367 -17.63 -1.04 1.65
N VAL A 368 -17.96 -0.03 2.47
CA VAL A 368 -17.57 0.01 3.90
C VAL A 368 -18.11 -1.21 4.67
N PRO A 369 -19.40 -1.61 4.57
CA PRO A 369 -19.89 -2.80 5.28
C PRO A 369 -19.21 -4.12 4.87
N PRO A 370 -19.07 -4.47 3.57
CA PRO A 370 -18.35 -5.69 3.20
C PRO A 370 -16.84 -5.61 3.53
N GLN A 371 -16.23 -4.42 3.44
CA GLN A 371 -14.84 -4.22 3.88
C GLN A 371 -14.66 -4.47 5.38
N GLU A 372 -15.57 -3.98 6.21
CA GLU A 372 -15.58 -4.24 7.65
C GLU A 372 -15.78 -5.72 7.98
N ALA A 373 -16.67 -6.41 7.25
CA ALA A 373 -16.88 -7.85 7.42
C ALA A 373 -15.66 -8.68 6.96
N ALA A 374 -14.96 -8.25 5.92
CA ALA A 374 -13.83 -8.97 5.35
C ALA A 374 -12.51 -8.76 6.10
N LEU A 375 -12.25 -7.53 6.57
CA LEU A 375 -10.98 -7.11 7.17
C LEU A 375 -11.03 -6.93 8.69
N GLY A 376 -12.24 -6.87 9.26
CA GLY A 376 -12.47 -6.54 10.66
C GLY A 376 -12.65 -5.04 10.92
N SER A 377 -13.23 -4.71 12.07
CA SER A 377 -13.62 -3.34 12.45
C SER A 377 -12.45 -2.39 12.69
N ASP A 378 -11.26 -2.94 12.98
CA ASP A 378 -10.04 -2.21 13.35
C ASP A 378 -8.97 -2.22 12.24
N SER A 379 -9.34 -2.58 11.01
CA SER A 379 -8.42 -2.60 9.87
C SER A 379 -8.02 -1.17 9.43
N PRO A 380 -6.71 -0.88 9.26
CA PRO A 380 -6.26 0.40 8.70
C PRO A 380 -6.77 0.70 7.29
N GLU A 381 -7.00 -0.32 6.46
CA GLU A 381 -7.59 -0.17 5.12
C GLU A 381 -9.03 0.35 5.20
N LEU A 382 -9.81 -0.09 6.19
CA LEU A 382 -11.14 0.44 6.46
C LEU A 382 -11.07 1.92 6.85
N ALA A 383 -10.08 2.33 7.64
CA ALA A 383 -9.89 3.73 8.04
C ALA A 383 -9.65 4.66 6.84
N ASN A 384 -9.02 4.18 5.77
CA ASN A 384 -8.82 4.98 4.55
C ASN A 384 -10.16 5.26 3.84
N SER A 385 -11.01 4.24 3.67
CA SER A 385 -12.36 4.39 3.11
C SER A 385 -13.22 5.34 3.95
N LEU A 386 -13.18 5.19 5.28
CA LEU A 386 -13.92 6.02 6.22
C LEU A 386 -13.45 7.49 6.19
N GLU A 387 -12.15 7.75 6.09
CA GLU A 387 -11.62 9.12 6.00
C GLU A 387 -12.09 9.80 4.71
N SER A 388 -12.02 9.11 3.56
CA SER A 388 -12.51 9.68 2.30
C SER A 388 -14.02 9.86 2.28
N LEU A 389 -14.77 8.97 2.94
CA LEU A 389 -16.20 9.15 3.15
C LEU A 389 -16.49 10.36 4.05
N ALA A 390 -15.69 10.59 5.08
CA ALA A 390 -15.78 11.79 5.94
C ALA A 390 -15.53 13.08 5.15
N VAL A 391 -14.52 13.08 4.28
CA VAL A 391 -14.23 14.20 3.37
C VAL A 391 -15.42 14.47 2.45
N ALA A 392 -16.02 13.43 1.86
CA ALA A 392 -17.20 13.57 1.02
C ALA A 392 -18.38 14.17 1.80
N TYR A 393 -18.65 13.68 3.02
CA TYR A 393 -19.70 14.22 3.88
C TYR A 393 -19.46 15.68 4.26
N ALA A 394 -18.24 16.04 4.65
CA ALA A 394 -17.90 17.42 5.02
C ALA A 394 -18.09 18.39 3.84
N ARG A 395 -17.65 18.01 2.64
CA ARG A 395 -17.82 18.83 1.42
C ARG A 395 -19.28 18.93 0.95
N LEU A 396 -20.15 18.02 1.41
CA LEU A 396 -21.60 18.05 1.20
C LEU A 396 -22.37 18.68 2.37
N ASP A 397 -21.68 19.37 3.28
CA ASP A 397 -22.25 20.06 4.45
C ASP A 397 -22.99 19.12 5.43
N ARG A 398 -22.55 17.85 5.50
CA ARG A 398 -23.07 16.82 6.43
C ARG A 398 -22.08 16.58 7.55
N LEU A 399 -21.81 17.64 8.33
CA LEU A 399 -20.71 17.68 9.30
C LEU A 399 -20.80 16.60 10.38
N GLU A 400 -21.97 16.34 10.95
CA GLU A 400 -22.13 15.31 12.01
C GLU A 400 -21.75 13.89 11.54
N LEU A 401 -22.03 13.56 10.27
CA LEU A 401 -21.63 12.28 9.68
C LEU A 401 -20.11 12.25 9.47
N ALA A 402 -19.52 13.33 8.98
CA ALA A 402 -18.06 13.44 8.84
C ALA A 402 -17.33 13.30 10.19
N GLY A 403 -17.82 13.97 11.24
CA GLY A 403 -17.29 13.84 12.60
C GLY A 403 -17.39 12.42 13.16
N THR A 404 -18.48 11.71 12.85
CA THR A 404 -18.65 10.31 13.26
C THR A 404 -17.62 9.40 12.60
N MET A 405 -17.40 9.56 11.29
CA MET A 405 -16.40 8.78 10.58
C MET A 405 -14.97 9.09 11.05
N ARG A 406 -14.61 10.37 11.24
CA ARG A 406 -13.26 10.76 11.71
C ARG A 406 -12.93 10.29 13.12
N ARG A 407 -13.92 10.24 14.03
CA ARG A 407 -13.74 9.62 15.35
C ARG A 407 -13.38 8.14 15.22
N ARG A 408 -14.12 7.41 14.37
CA ARG A 408 -13.83 6.01 14.07
C ARG A 408 -12.45 5.80 13.43
N VAL A 409 -12.05 6.66 12.49
CA VAL A 409 -10.71 6.65 11.87
C VAL A 409 -9.61 6.84 12.92
N LEU A 410 -9.81 7.75 13.86
CA LEU A 410 -8.86 7.97 14.96
C LEU A 410 -8.74 6.71 15.83
N GLU A 411 -9.87 6.13 16.27
CA GLU A 411 -9.89 4.90 17.08
C GLU A 411 -9.13 3.76 16.39
N ILE A 412 -9.39 3.52 15.10
CA ILE A 412 -8.72 2.48 14.32
C ILE A 412 -7.21 2.72 14.27
N ARG A 413 -6.77 3.95 13.96
CA ARG A 413 -5.33 4.25 13.82
C ARG A 413 -4.59 4.26 15.16
N GLU A 414 -5.24 4.66 16.24
CA GLU A 414 -4.70 4.55 17.59
C GLU A 414 -4.53 3.08 17.99
N HIS A 415 -5.50 2.23 17.66
CA HIS A 415 -5.43 0.80 17.90
C HIS A 415 -4.30 0.14 17.09
N ALA A 416 -4.22 0.42 15.79
CA ALA A 416 -3.28 -0.25 14.89
C ALA A 416 -1.82 0.22 15.04
N TYR A 417 -1.60 1.51 15.28
CA TYR A 417 -0.25 2.10 15.23
C TYR A 417 0.20 2.73 16.56
N GLY A 418 -0.70 2.84 17.54
CA GLY A 418 -0.48 3.57 18.79
C GLY A 418 -0.83 5.06 18.68
N ALA A 419 -1.19 5.67 19.82
CA ALA A 419 -1.80 7.00 19.88
C ALA A 419 -0.91 8.17 19.44
N ASP A 420 0.41 8.00 19.51
CA ASP A 420 1.40 9.03 19.15
C ASP A 420 2.07 8.77 17.79
N SER A 421 1.59 7.76 17.06
CA SER A 421 2.03 7.48 15.70
C SER A 421 1.63 8.59 14.73
N VAL A 422 2.38 8.74 13.63
CA VAL A 422 2.08 9.73 12.57
C VAL A 422 0.67 9.52 11.98
N PRO A 423 0.20 8.28 11.71
CA PRO A 423 -1.17 8.03 11.27
C PRO A 423 -2.24 8.50 12.27
N ALA A 424 -2.08 8.20 13.57
CA ALA A 424 -3.02 8.61 14.61
C ALA A 424 -3.03 10.14 14.81
N LEU A 425 -1.85 10.77 14.85
CA LEU A 425 -1.74 12.23 14.92
C LEU A 425 -2.37 12.94 13.72
N SER A 426 -2.22 12.37 12.52
CA SER A 426 -2.89 12.90 11.31
C SER A 426 -4.42 12.81 11.44
N ALA A 427 -4.96 11.68 11.90
CA ALA A 427 -6.41 11.52 12.12
C ALA A 427 -6.93 12.47 13.20
N ARG A 428 -6.17 12.66 14.27
CA ARG A 428 -6.50 13.60 15.35
C ARG A 428 -6.50 15.05 14.85
N GLY A 429 -5.56 15.41 13.97
CA GLY A 429 -5.54 16.70 13.28
C GLY A 429 -6.77 16.90 12.38
N ASN A 430 -7.16 15.89 11.60
CA ASN A 430 -8.37 15.93 10.77
C ASN A 430 -9.64 16.06 11.62
N LEU A 431 -9.69 15.41 12.78
CA LEU A 431 -10.77 15.57 13.75
C LEU A 431 -10.80 16.98 14.33
N ALA A 432 -9.65 17.60 14.63
CA ALA A 432 -9.59 18.98 15.09
C ALA A 432 -10.18 19.95 14.04
N TYR A 433 -9.81 19.77 12.77
CA TYR A 433 -10.39 20.53 11.67
C TYR A 433 -11.90 20.30 11.53
N GLN A 434 -12.37 19.07 11.74
CA GLN A 434 -13.80 18.76 11.72
C GLN A 434 -14.57 19.45 12.86
N LEU A 435 -14.00 19.51 14.07
CA LEU A 435 -14.59 20.20 15.21
C LEU A 435 -14.70 21.71 14.98
N GLU A 436 -13.73 22.32 14.28
CA GLU A 436 -13.82 23.71 13.83
C GLU A 436 -15.04 23.91 12.92
N LEU A 437 -15.20 23.05 11.91
CA LEU A 437 -16.36 23.11 10.99
C LEU A 437 -17.70 22.94 11.72
N GLU A 438 -17.76 22.09 12.74
CA GLU A 438 -18.93 21.88 13.59
C GLU A 438 -19.23 23.03 14.56
N GLY A 439 -18.40 24.09 14.58
CA GLY A 439 -18.56 25.23 15.47
C GLY A 439 -18.18 24.93 16.92
N LYS A 440 -17.20 24.04 17.14
CA LYS A 440 -16.62 23.70 18.46
C LYS A 440 -15.16 24.20 18.57
N PRO A 441 -14.92 25.52 18.45
CA PRO A 441 -13.57 26.08 18.30
C PRO A 441 -12.65 25.81 19.51
N GLU A 442 -13.15 25.84 20.75
CA GLU A 442 -12.30 25.55 21.91
C GLU A 442 -11.77 24.12 21.92
N GLU A 443 -12.59 23.15 21.50
CA GLU A 443 -12.19 21.74 21.42
C GLU A 443 -11.22 21.51 20.25
N ALA A 444 -11.51 22.10 19.10
CA ALA A 444 -10.63 22.09 17.92
C ALA A 444 -9.24 22.64 18.25
N LEU A 445 -9.16 23.81 18.89
CA LEU A 445 -7.90 24.45 19.27
C LEU A 445 -7.10 23.60 20.26
N ARG A 446 -7.77 23.02 21.26
CA ARG A 446 -7.12 22.12 22.23
C ARG A 446 -6.50 20.92 21.51
N LEU A 447 -7.28 20.26 20.65
CA LEU A 447 -6.86 19.05 19.95
C LEU A 447 -5.75 19.32 18.95
N ALA A 448 -5.84 20.41 18.18
CA ALA A 448 -4.79 20.82 17.24
C ALA A 448 -3.47 21.13 17.95
N LYS A 449 -3.51 21.84 19.10
CA LYS A 449 -2.31 22.12 19.90
C LYS A 449 -1.67 20.86 20.48
N GLU A 450 -2.49 19.89 20.90
CA GLU A 450 -2.02 18.58 21.35
C GLU A 450 -1.28 17.85 20.24
N VAL A 451 -1.85 17.79 19.02
CA VAL A 451 -1.20 17.19 17.85
C VAL A 451 0.17 17.83 17.56
N VAL A 452 0.24 19.16 17.56
CA VAL A 452 1.51 19.87 17.32
C VAL A 452 2.53 19.55 18.42
N ALA A 453 2.14 19.62 19.69
CA ALA A 453 3.04 19.36 20.81
C ALA A 453 3.57 17.92 20.81
N THR A 454 2.69 16.94 20.58
CA THR A 454 3.10 15.52 20.51
C THR A 454 4.01 15.27 19.30
N ASN A 455 3.71 15.83 18.13
CA ASN A 455 4.52 15.62 16.94
C ASN A 455 5.92 16.26 17.05
N GLU A 456 6.02 17.45 17.65
CA GLU A 456 7.30 18.15 17.87
C GLU A 456 8.19 17.47 18.92
N ALA A 457 7.61 16.68 19.83
CA ALA A 457 8.36 15.94 20.84
C ALA A 457 8.97 14.63 20.31
N ARG A 458 8.67 14.23 19.07
CA ARG A 458 9.21 13.03 18.42
C ARG A 458 10.67 13.25 18.01
N ASP A 459 11.45 12.17 17.97
CA ASP A 459 12.83 12.19 17.46
C ASP A 459 12.88 12.68 16.00
N GLU A 460 11.92 12.23 15.19
CA GLU A 460 11.69 12.68 13.82
C GLU A 460 10.26 13.24 13.66
N PRO A 461 10.09 14.57 13.81
CA PRO A 461 8.81 15.22 13.63
C PRO A 461 8.33 15.17 12.17
N ALA A 462 7.10 14.71 11.97
CA ALA A 462 6.48 14.73 10.64
C ALA A 462 5.95 16.14 10.33
N LEU A 463 6.73 16.98 9.65
CA LEU A 463 6.40 18.40 9.43
C LEU A 463 5.00 18.62 8.83
N ARG A 464 4.56 17.74 7.92
CA ARG A 464 3.22 17.81 7.31
C ARG A 464 2.08 17.74 8.34
N VAL A 465 2.22 16.91 9.38
CA VAL A 465 1.22 16.79 10.47
C VAL A 465 1.16 18.09 11.26
N SER A 466 2.32 18.64 11.61
CA SER A 466 2.41 19.95 12.29
C SER A 466 1.79 21.06 11.45
N LEU A 467 2.07 21.12 10.14
CA LEU A 467 1.51 22.15 9.26
C LEU A 467 -0.02 22.16 9.27
N HIS A 468 -0.66 21.00 9.09
CA HIS A 468 -2.13 20.92 9.06
C HIS A 468 -2.75 21.31 10.41
N ALA A 469 -2.18 20.83 11.52
CA ALA A 469 -2.66 21.16 12.85
C ALA A 469 -2.40 22.63 13.22
N LEU A 470 -1.26 23.22 12.82
CA LEU A 470 -0.96 24.64 13.03
C LEU A 470 -1.87 25.56 12.23
N VAL A 471 -2.23 25.20 10.98
CA VAL A 471 -3.23 25.94 10.20
C VAL A 471 -4.54 26.00 10.97
N THR A 472 -5.05 24.84 11.41
CA THR A 472 -6.31 24.72 12.17
C THR A 472 -6.23 25.52 13.48
N ALA A 473 -5.18 25.32 14.28
CA ALA A 473 -5.01 26.02 15.55
C ALA A 473 -4.94 27.55 15.37
N THR A 474 -4.25 28.02 14.33
CA THR A 474 -4.10 29.46 14.07
C THR A 474 -5.41 30.07 13.60
N ASP A 475 -6.13 29.43 12.68
CA ASP A 475 -7.42 29.92 12.17
C ASP A 475 -8.44 30.03 13.32
N VAL A 476 -8.55 28.98 14.13
CA VAL A 476 -9.42 28.97 15.31
C VAL A 476 -9.01 30.01 16.36
N ALA A 477 -7.71 30.22 16.61
CA ALA A 477 -7.26 31.26 17.54
C ALA A 477 -7.61 32.68 17.04
N VAL A 478 -7.56 32.90 15.72
CA VAL A 478 -8.02 34.14 15.08
C VAL A 478 -9.54 34.30 15.24
N GLU A 479 -10.31 33.24 15.01
CA GLU A 479 -11.78 33.24 15.19
C GLU A 479 -12.18 33.60 16.62
N LEU A 480 -11.49 33.01 17.61
CA LEU A 480 -11.72 33.25 19.04
C LEU A 480 -11.21 34.62 19.52
N GLY A 481 -10.56 35.41 18.66
CA GLY A 481 -10.05 36.74 19.00
C GLY A 481 -8.85 36.73 19.95
N ARG A 482 -8.09 35.61 20.02
CA ARG A 482 -6.94 35.45 20.92
C ARG A 482 -5.66 35.94 20.26
N ALA A 483 -5.46 37.26 20.20
CA ALA A 483 -4.38 37.90 19.45
C ALA A 483 -2.98 37.31 19.69
N ASP A 484 -2.55 37.19 20.95
CA ASP A 484 -1.21 36.71 21.28
C ASP A 484 -1.01 35.23 20.93
N GLU A 485 -2.03 34.40 21.17
CA GLU A 485 -2.02 32.97 20.84
C GLU A 485 -2.02 32.76 19.32
N ALA A 486 -2.88 33.48 18.59
CA ALA A 486 -2.93 33.45 17.12
C ALA A 486 -1.59 33.86 16.50
N TRP A 487 -0.97 34.93 16.99
CA TRP A 487 0.33 35.37 16.49
C TRP A 487 1.43 34.35 16.78
N SER A 488 1.46 33.79 17.99
CA SER A 488 2.45 32.76 18.35
C SER A 488 2.32 31.50 17.48
N LEU A 489 1.10 31.04 17.21
CA LEU A 489 0.84 29.89 16.35
C LEU A 489 1.18 30.18 14.88
N ALA A 490 0.84 31.37 14.38
CA ALA A 490 1.18 31.80 13.03
C ALA A 490 2.70 31.83 12.79
N GLN A 491 3.48 32.33 13.76
CA GLN A 491 4.94 32.31 13.68
C GLN A 491 5.51 30.88 13.61
N ARG A 492 4.92 29.94 14.36
CA ARG A 492 5.32 28.52 14.31
C ARG A 492 4.94 27.88 12.97
N LEU A 493 3.78 28.24 12.41
CA LEU A 493 3.35 27.79 11.09
C LEU A 493 4.32 28.24 9.99
N ASP A 494 4.70 29.53 10.00
CA ASP A 494 5.67 30.10 9.05
C ASP A 494 7.04 29.40 9.17
N GLN A 495 7.53 29.18 10.39
CA GLN A 495 8.79 28.45 10.63
C GLN A 495 8.74 27.01 10.14
N THR A 496 7.64 26.31 10.42
CA THR A 496 7.45 24.92 9.99
C THR A 496 7.34 24.82 8.47
N CYS A 497 6.65 25.76 7.82
CA CYS A 497 6.55 25.80 6.36
C CYS A 497 7.91 26.13 5.73
N ALA A 498 8.69 27.04 6.29
CA ALA A 498 10.05 27.32 5.81
C ALA A 498 11.00 26.12 5.95
N ALA A 499 10.77 25.26 6.95
CA ALA A 499 11.56 24.03 7.15
C ALA A 499 11.10 22.85 6.27
N ALA A 500 9.86 22.87 5.76
CA ALA A 500 9.34 21.83 4.90
C ALA A 500 9.82 22.03 3.45
N ASP A 501 10.49 21.03 2.87
CA ASP A 501 11.00 21.09 1.50
C ASP A 501 10.25 20.11 0.56
N PRO A 502 9.42 20.60 -0.40
CA PRO A 502 8.86 21.95 -0.48
C PRO A 502 7.54 22.08 0.28
N CYS A 503 7.37 23.17 1.04
CA CYS A 503 6.05 23.58 1.53
C CYS A 503 5.14 23.89 0.34
N SER A 504 3.94 23.30 0.32
CA SER A 504 3.00 23.52 -0.78
C SER A 504 2.65 25.03 -0.89
N PRO A 505 2.54 25.58 -2.11
CA PRO A 505 2.14 26.97 -2.31
C PRO A 505 0.82 27.33 -1.61
N GLN A 506 -0.12 26.38 -1.52
CA GLN A 506 -1.40 26.55 -0.85
C GLN A 506 -1.22 26.76 0.66
N ILE A 507 -0.41 25.93 1.32
CA ILE A 507 -0.11 26.08 2.75
C ILE A 507 0.65 27.37 3.02
N HIS A 508 1.66 27.70 2.20
CA HIS A 508 2.40 28.95 2.34
C HIS A 508 1.48 30.17 2.28
N ARG A 509 0.59 30.24 1.27
CA ARG A 509 -0.39 31.33 1.14
C ARG A 509 -1.37 31.39 2.32
N LYS A 510 -1.88 30.23 2.76
CA LYS A 510 -2.76 30.17 3.95
C LYS A 510 -2.00 30.65 5.21
N SER A 511 -0.72 30.33 5.33
CA SER A 511 0.15 30.84 6.42
C SER A 511 0.24 32.37 6.39
N GLN A 512 0.59 32.94 5.24
CA GLN A 512 0.68 34.41 5.08
C GLN A 512 -0.65 35.12 5.40
N LEU A 513 -1.77 34.55 4.97
CA LEU A 513 -3.11 35.07 5.31
C LEU A 513 -3.35 35.05 6.82
N LEU A 514 -3.07 33.93 7.49
CA LEU A 514 -3.28 33.77 8.92
C LEU A 514 -2.36 34.67 9.75
N SER A 515 -1.08 34.79 9.37
CA SER A 515 -0.12 35.73 9.97
C SER A 515 -0.61 37.19 9.83
N GLY A 516 -1.09 37.58 8.65
CA GLY A 516 -1.69 38.90 8.43
C GLY A 516 -2.94 39.14 9.29
N MET A 517 -3.82 38.15 9.41
CA MET A 517 -5.02 38.22 10.26
C MET A 517 -4.67 38.33 11.75
N ALA A 518 -3.69 37.56 12.23
CA ALA A 518 -3.20 37.62 13.60
C ALA A 518 -2.60 39.00 13.94
N LEU A 519 -1.83 39.60 13.02
CA LEU A 519 -1.29 40.96 13.18
C LEU A 519 -2.39 42.02 13.24
N LEU A 520 -3.41 41.92 12.39
CA LEU A 520 -4.57 42.82 12.43
C LEU A 520 -5.34 42.70 13.75
N LEU A 521 -5.51 41.48 14.24
CA LEU A 521 -6.14 41.21 15.53
C LEU A 521 -5.32 41.80 16.70
N GLY A 522 -3.99 41.75 16.61
CA GLY A 522 -3.07 42.37 17.57
C GLY A 522 -2.82 43.87 17.38
N GLY A 523 -3.55 44.55 16.48
CA GLY A 523 -3.43 46.00 16.28
C GLY A 523 -2.16 46.46 15.56
N LYS A 524 -1.57 45.62 14.69
CA LYS A 524 -0.35 45.91 13.91
C LYS A 524 -0.63 45.91 12.40
N PRO A 525 -1.49 46.81 11.88
CA PRO A 525 -1.92 46.79 10.49
C PRO A 525 -0.78 47.00 9.49
N GLU A 526 0.22 47.81 9.81
CA GLU A 526 1.36 48.09 8.91
C GLU A 526 2.21 46.84 8.65
N ALA A 527 2.36 46.00 9.68
CA ALA A 527 3.09 44.73 9.55
C ALA A 527 2.29 43.67 8.77
N ALA A 528 0.96 43.78 8.75
CA ALA A 528 0.08 42.84 8.04
C ALA A 528 0.05 43.08 6.52
N VAL A 529 0.24 44.33 6.08
CA VAL A 529 0.18 44.73 4.66
C VAL A 529 1.06 43.87 3.75
N PRO A 530 2.38 43.72 3.97
CA PRO A 530 3.23 42.98 3.03
C PRO A 530 2.84 41.51 2.88
N LEU A 531 2.42 40.86 3.98
CA LEU A 531 1.98 39.45 3.98
C LEU A 531 0.68 39.28 3.17
N LEU A 532 -0.28 40.20 3.38
CA LEU A 532 -1.58 40.14 2.71
C LEU A 532 -1.48 40.57 1.23
N GLU A 533 -0.59 41.50 0.88
CA GLU A 533 -0.29 41.87 -0.51
C GLU A 533 0.32 40.70 -1.29
N GLU A 534 1.15 39.87 -0.65
CA GLU A 534 1.70 38.66 -1.28
C GLU A 534 0.58 37.69 -1.67
N VAL A 535 -0.38 37.42 -0.77
CA VAL A 535 -1.51 36.53 -1.05
C VAL A 535 -2.41 37.08 -2.17
N VAL A 536 -2.63 38.40 -2.21
CA VAL A 536 -3.50 39.04 -3.21
C VAL A 536 -2.85 39.12 -4.61
N ARG A 537 -1.52 39.08 -4.71
CA ARG A 537 -0.79 39.19 -5.99
C ARG A 537 -0.97 38.00 -6.93
N ASP A 538 -1.29 36.83 -6.40
CA ASP A 538 -1.49 35.60 -7.17
C ASP A 538 -2.99 35.26 -7.31
N PRO A 539 -3.62 35.57 -8.46
CA PRO A 539 -5.06 35.36 -8.65
C PRO A 539 -5.45 33.90 -8.88
N ALA A 540 -4.51 32.95 -8.94
CA ALA A 540 -4.79 31.54 -9.23
C ALA A 540 -5.50 30.77 -8.09
N ASP A 541 -5.67 31.38 -6.91
CA ASP A 541 -6.30 30.77 -5.74
C ASP A 541 -7.60 31.51 -5.36
N GLU A 542 -8.66 31.27 -6.13
CA GLU A 542 -9.95 31.96 -5.98
C GLU A 542 -10.61 31.75 -4.60
N GLY A 543 -10.22 30.71 -3.86
CA GLY A 543 -10.82 30.37 -2.56
C GLY A 543 -10.41 31.31 -1.42
N LEU A 544 -9.12 31.62 -1.30
CA LEU A 544 -8.60 32.50 -0.25
C LEU A 544 -8.66 33.99 -0.62
N LEU A 545 -8.67 34.29 -1.92
CA LEU A 545 -8.57 35.64 -2.45
C LEU A 545 -9.62 36.63 -1.87
N PRO A 546 -10.92 36.30 -1.73
CA PRO A 546 -11.90 37.24 -1.17
C PRO A 546 -11.59 37.60 0.28
N MET A 547 -11.15 36.61 1.07
CA MET A 547 -10.74 36.84 2.46
C MET A 547 -9.48 37.70 2.50
N ALA A 548 -8.44 37.34 1.75
CA ALA A 548 -7.17 38.08 1.71
C ALA A 548 -7.37 39.54 1.28
N GLN A 549 -8.17 39.80 0.25
CA GLN A 549 -8.52 41.15 -0.19
C GLN A 549 -9.25 41.93 0.91
N PHE A 550 -10.19 41.31 1.61
CA PHE A 550 -10.89 41.98 2.70
C PHE A 550 -9.96 42.27 3.88
N GLN A 551 -9.09 41.35 4.26
CA GLN A 551 -8.12 41.58 5.34
C GLN A 551 -7.11 42.66 4.95
N LEU A 552 -6.63 42.67 3.71
CA LEU A 552 -5.77 43.74 3.21
C LEU A 552 -6.49 45.09 3.24
N ALA A 553 -7.76 45.14 2.83
CA ALA A 553 -8.56 46.37 2.92
C ALA A 553 -8.65 46.89 4.37
N ARG A 554 -8.84 46.00 5.34
CA ARG A 554 -8.83 46.37 6.78
C ARG A 554 -7.47 46.92 7.21
N ALA A 555 -6.36 46.32 6.77
CA ALA A 555 -5.02 46.80 7.06
C ALA A 555 -4.81 48.23 6.51
N LEU A 556 -5.12 48.43 5.22
CA LEU A 556 -4.92 49.68 4.51
C LEU A 556 -5.77 50.85 5.02
N ALA A 557 -6.97 50.56 5.55
CA ALA A 557 -7.84 51.60 6.09
C ALA A 557 -7.26 52.32 7.33
N SER A 558 -6.22 51.76 7.95
CA SER A 558 -5.49 52.38 9.07
C SER A 558 -4.67 53.60 8.61
N ASP A 559 -4.31 53.67 7.32
CA ASP A 559 -3.67 54.82 6.71
C ASP A 559 -4.71 55.67 5.95
N PRO A 560 -5.00 56.91 6.39
CA PRO A 560 -5.92 57.81 5.70
C PRO A 560 -5.60 58.01 4.21
N ALA A 561 -4.32 57.95 3.82
CA ALA A 561 -3.91 58.12 2.42
C ALA A 561 -4.32 56.94 1.54
N ARG A 562 -4.47 55.73 2.12
CA ARG A 562 -4.87 54.49 1.42
C ARG A 562 -6.34 54.14 1.60
N ARG A 563 -7.14 54.98 2.27
CA ARG A 563 -8.57 54.70 2.52
C ARG A 563 -9.40 54.46 1.24
N ALA A 564 -9.13 55.20 0.17
CA ALA A 564 -9.82 55.00 -1.10
C ALA A 564 -9.49 53.63 -1.74
N GLU A 565 -8.23 53.21 -1.66
CA GLU A 565 -7.74 51.90 -2.09
C GLU A 565 -8.39 50.78 -1.27
N ALA A 566 -8.43 50.93 0.05
CA ALA A 566 -9.06 50.00 0.98
C ALA A 566 -10.54 49.74 0.64
N ILE A 567 -11.32 50.81 0.41
CA ILE A 567 -12.74 50.70 0.04
C ILE A 567 -12.92 49.98 -1.31
N ALA A 568 -12.08 50.30 -2.30
CA ALA A 568 -12.13 49.66 -3.61
C ALA A 568 -11.81 48.15 -3.50
N LEU A 569 -10.84 47.79 -2.68
CA LEU A 569 -10.42 46.42 -2.45
C LEU A 569 -11.50 45.60 -1.72
N ALA A 570 -12.11 46.16 -0.66
CA ALA A 570 -13.22 45.52 0.03
C ALA A 570 -14.44 45.29 -0.88
N ARG A 571 -14.75 46.24 -1.78
CA ARG A 571 -15.82 46.05 -2.79
C ARG A 571 -15.50 44.92 -3.76
N ARG A 572 -14.24 44.78 -4.16
CA ARG A 572 -13.79 43.67 -5.02
C ARG A 572 -13.94 42.32 -4.31
N ALA A 573 -13.56 42.26 -3.04
CA ALA A 573 -13.72 41.07 -2.20
C ALA A 573 -15.19 40.61 -2.08
N ALA A 574 -16.15 41.55 -2.04
CA ALA A 574 -17.57 41.23 -1.83
C ALA A 574 -18.21 40.40 -2.95
N GLY A 575 -17.71 40.52 -4.19
CA GLY A 575 -18.25 39.81 -5.36
C GLY A 575 -18.16 38.29 -5.24
N PRO A 576 -16.94 37.72 -5.14
CA PRO A 576 -16.71 36.28 -4.98
C PRO A 576 -16.91 35.76 -3.55
N ALA A 577 -17.07 36.64 -2.54
CA ALA A 577 -17.26 36.22 -1.16
C ALA A 577 -18.55 35.39 -0.94
N ASN A 578 -18.43 34.36 -0.10
CA ASN A 578 -19.58 33.64 0.46
C ASN A 578 -20.48 34.58 1.29
N GLU A 579 -21.70 34.13 1.62
CA GLU A 579 -22.69 34.97 2.29
C GLU A 579 -22.19 35.55 3.62
N GLY A 580 -21.50 34.75 4.45
CA GLY A 580 -20.97 35.17 5.74
C GLY A 580 -19.92 36.26 5.62
N LEU A 581 -18.94 36.08 4.74
CA LEU A 581 -17.90 37.08 4.46
C LEU A 581 -18.50 38.34 3.82
N ARG A 582 -19.46 38.19 2.90
CA ARG A 582 -20.15 39.31 2.25
C ARG A 582 -20.90 40.19 3.27
N LYS A 583 -21.55 39.58 4.27
CA LYS A 583 -22.16 40.31 5.39
C LYS A 583 -21.12 41.10 6.19
N LYS A 584 -19.98 40.49 6.53
CA LYS A 584 -18.86 41.16 7.23
C LYS A 584 -18.31 42.36 6.43
N ILE A 585 -18.10 42.17 5.12
CA ILE A 585 -17.62 43.23 4.22
C ILE A 585 -18.62 44.39 4.14
N THR A 586 -19.91 44.08 4.00
CA THR A 586 -20.96 45.10 3.87
C THR A 586 -21.09 45.94 5.15
N ALA A 587 -21.03 45.30 6.33
CA ALA A 587 -21.03 45.99 7.61
C ALA A 587 -19.82 46.93 7.73
N TRP A 588 -18.62 46.42 7.41
CA TRP A 588 -17.39 47.21 7.46
C TRP A 588 -17.42 48.40 6.48
N LEU A 589 -17.89 48.22 5.25
CA LEU A 589 -18.03 49.31 4.28
C LEU A 589 -18.98 50.42 4.76
N ALA A 590 -20.04 50.06 5.49
CA ALA A 590 -20.96 51.02 6.07
C ALA A 590 -20.30 51.86 7.18
N GLU A 591 -19.37 51.28 7.95
CA GLU A 591 -18.57 51.98 8.94
C GLU A 591 -17.56 52.93 8.31
N GLN A 592 -16.95 52.55 7.18
CA GLN A 592 -16.01 53.40 6.44
C GLN A 592 -16.67 54.58 5.70
N GLY A 593 -17.99 54.54 5.51
CA GLY A 593 -18.77 55.64 4.90
C GLY A 593 -19.32 56.66 5.89
N ARG A 594 -19.19 56.39 7.20
CA ARG A 594 -19.40 57.35 8.29
C ARG A 594 -18.10 58.09 8.60
#